data_AF-A0A6P1BNY5-F1
#
_entry.id   AF-A0A6P1BNY5-F1
#
_cell.length_a   1.000
_cell.length_b   1.000
_cell.length_c   1.000
_cell.angle_alpha   90.00
_cell.angle_beta   90.00
_cell.angle_gamma   90.00
#
_symmetry.space_group_name_H-M   'P 1'
#
loop_
_entity.id
_entity.type
_entity.pdbx_description
1 polymer ?
#
loop_
_entity_poly.entity_id
_entity_poly.type
_entity_poly.pdbx_seq_one_letter_code
_entity_poly.pdbx_strand_id
1 'polypeptide(L)'
;MKKKTTAAASGAAKRRKGAPAARKSAPGKRTGTRGAGTKAAGTKAATRGALAPSDKSTIRRLRAQLARAQARIEELQASSETDFLLDILNRRGFERELVRSLSFIKRYQASGALIVLDVDRLKPINDAFGHAAGDEVLKAIVAAISDQVRASDVIGRLGGDEFAVLLWNLSETDARAKAAALEEAIDRLTFVFRGSRVSAGASAGVAILTAHSDVDRVLDEADRAMYVRKAQRRHESQGIPEDPGGYSALRSSGTLP
;
A
#
# COMPACT_ATOMS: atom_id res chain seq x y z
N MET A 1 -51.36 -33.38 0.10
CA MET A 1 -50.14 -33.99 0.67
C MET A 1 -49.01 -32.97 0.64
N LYS A 2 -48.56 -32.49 1.81
CA LYS A 2 -47.18 -32.11 2.17
C LYS A 2 -47.20 -31.71 3.67
N LYS A 3 -46.52 -32.51 4.49
CA LYS A 3 -46.41 -32.40 5.97
C LYS A 3 -45.36 -31.32 6.32
N LYS A 4 -45.66 -30.42 7.28
CA LYS A 4 -45.13 -30.27 8.67
C LYS A 4 -43.60 -30.03 8.76
N THR A 5 -43.03 -29.12 9.56
CA THR A 5 -43.14 -28.85 11.01
C THR A 5 -42.28 -27.59 11.36
N THR A 6 -42.75 -26.56 12.11
CA THR A 6 -42.52 -26.18 13.55
C THR A 6 -41.05 -25.93 13.95
N ALA A 7 -40.59 -25.00 14.82
CA ALA A 7 -41.10 -24.13 15.89
C ALA A 7 -40.05 -23.00 16.19
N ALA A 8 -40.38 -21.76 16.56
CA ALA A 8 -40.57 -21.17 17.91
C ALA A 8 -39.31 -20.77 18.75
N ALA A 9 -39.12 -19.44 18.87
CA ALA A 9 -39.07 -18.58 20.09
C ALA A 9 -38.01 -18.70 21.23
N SER A 10 -37.71 -17.49 21.78
CA SER A 10 -37.21 -17.11 23.13
C SER A 10 -35.69 -17.15 23.39
N GLY A 11 -35.08 -16.26 24.18
CA GLY A 11 -35.62 -15.26 25.12
C GLY A 11 -34.54 -14.32 25.68
N ALA A 12 -34.99 -13.39 26.53
CA ALA A 12 -34.23 -12.28 27.10
C ALA A 12 -33.88 -12.50 28.60
N ALA A 13 -32.80 -11.83 29.01
CA ALA A 13 -32.55 -11.19 30.32
C ALA A 13 -32.22 -12.01 31.61
N LYS A 14 -31.13 -11.55 32.26
CA LYS A 14 -30.99 -11.10 33.68
C LYS A 14 -30.25 -12.00 34.70
N ARG A 15 -29.48 -11.30 35.57
CA ARG A 15 -29.00 -11.61 36.96
C ARG A 15 -27.57 -12.20 37.06
N ARG A 16 -26.75 -12.00 38.11
CA ARG A 16 -26.72 -11.18 39.36
C ARG A 16 -25.32 -11.32 40.01
N LYS A 17 -24.90 -10.26 40.74
CA LYS A 17 -24.17 -10.17 42.03
C LYS A 17 -22.98 -11.11 42.36
N GLY A 18 -21.88 -10.49 42.80
CA GLY A 18 -20.92 -11.04 43.77
C GLY A 18 -20.08 -9.94 44.44
N ALA A 19 -20.22 -9.79 45.76
CA ALA A 19 -19.27 -9.15 46.68
C ALA A 19 -18.98 -10.20 47.78
N PRO A 20 -17.83 -10.16 48.47
CA PRO A 20 -17.89 -9.62 49.84
C PRO A 20 -16.64 -8.85 50.31
N ALA A 21 -16.81 -8.24 51.48
CA ALA A 21 -15.90 -7.38 52.23
C ALA A 21 -14.92 -8.15 53.13
N ALA A 22 -13.87 -7.45 53.61
CA ALA A 22 -13.18 -7.80 54.85
C ALA A 22 -12.76 -6.53 55.64
N ARG A 23 -12.95 -6.60 56.96
CA ARG A 23 -12.82 -5.56 57.98
C ARG A 23 -11.57 -5.78 58.85
N LYS A 24 -10.96 -4.67 59.29
CA LYS A 24 -10.42 -4.31 60.62
C LYS A 24 -9.43 -5.24 61.38
N SER A 25 -8.33 -4.65 61.88
CA SER A 25 -8.03 -4.51 63.32
C SER A 25 -6.75 -3.69 63.59
N ALA A 26 -6.65 -3.12 64.79
CA ALA A 26 -5.77 -2.02 65.24
C ALA A 26 -4.62 -2.54 66.18
N PRO A 27 -4.14 -1.79 67.21
CA PRO A 27 -3.04 -0.81 67.20
C PRO A 27 -1.87 -1.14 68.16
N GLY A 28 -0.75 -0.40 68.08
CA GLY A 28 0.40 -0.49 69.01
C GLY A 28 1.12 0.84 69.27
N LYS A 29 1.54 1.07 70.52
CA LYS A 29 1.88 2.35 71.18
C LYS A 29 3.36 2.80 71.07
N ARG A 30 3.52 4.14 71.10
CA ARG A 30 4.47 5.03 71.83
C ARG A 30 5.99 4.79 71.79
N THR A 31 6.72 5.85 71.45
CA THR A 31 7.61 6.74 72.27
C THR A 31 8.19 7.76 71.26
N GLY A 32 8.47 9.05 71.49
CA GLY A 32 8.66 9.89 72.66
C GLY A 32 9.98 10.65 72.49
N THR A 33 9.98 11.92 72.06
CA THR A 33 10.99 12.95 72.43
C THR A 33 10.59 14.33 71.93
N ARG A 34 10.93 15.33 72.74
CA ARG A 34 10.47 16.72 72.77
C ARG A 34 11.33 17.63 71.89
N GLY A 35 10.72 18.65 71.29
CA GLY A 35 11.38 19.85 70.76
C GLY A 35 10.36 20.97 70.65
N ALA A 36 10.60 22.09 71.33
CA ALA A 36 9.66 23.17 71.60
C ALA A 36 9.73 24.31 70.57
N GLY A 37 8.62 25.06 70.47
CA GLY A 37 8.51 26.37 69.80
C GLY A 37 8.11 26.26 68.32
N THR A 38 7.12 26.95 67.77
CA THR A 38 6.27 28.08 68.19
C THR A 38 5.00 28.02 67.35
N LYS A 39 3.83 28.30 67.93
CA LYS A 39 2.57 28.45 67.19
C LYS A 39 2.57 29.74 66.38
N ALA A 40 2.23 29.66 65.10
CA ALA A 40 1.47 30.69 64.40
C ALA A 40 0.53 30.01 63.40
N ALA A 41 -0.75 30.36 63.51
CA ALA A 41 -1.85 29.78 62.75
C ALA A 41 -1.78 30.14 61.26
N GLY A 42 -2.20 29.21 60.40
CA GLY A 42 -2.34 29.45 58.97
C GLY A 42 -3.00 28.26 58.30
N THR A 43 -4.33 28.26 58.29
CA THR A 43 -5.14 27.42 57.40
C THR A 43 -4.76 27.69 55.94
N LYS A 44 -4.54 26.63 55.14
CA LYS A 44 -5.13 26.53 53.78
C LYS A 44 -4.89 25.16 53.14
N ALA A 45 -6.00 24.64 52.65
CA ALA A 45 -6.14 23.44 51.87
C ALA A 45 -5.47 23.54 50.49
N ALA A 46 -5.12 22.36 49.97
CA ALA A 46 -5.04 21.96 48.57
C ALA A 46 -4.82 23.04 47.50
N THR A 47 -3.74 22.91 46.74
CA THR A 47 -3.74 23.37 45.35
C THR A 47 -2.97 22.38 44.50
N ARG A 48 -3.71 21.49 43.82
CA ARG A 48 -3.24 20.88 42.57
C ARG A 48 -2.82 22.04 41.67
N GLY A 49 -1.54 22.09 41.31
CA GLY A 49 -0.98 23.16 40.49
C GLY A 49 -1.74 23.31 39.19
N ALA A 50 -2.62 24.32 39.13
CA ALA A 50 -3.19 24.76 37.87
C ALA A 50 -2.06 25.41 37.08
N LEU A 51 -1.74 24.86 35.90
CA LEU A 51 -0.78 25.49 34.97
C LEU A 51 -1.13 26.98 34.81
N ALA A 52 -0.09 27.83 34.84
CA ALA A 52 -0.20 29.26 34.67
C ALA A 52 -0.98 29.62 33.39
N PRO A 53 -1.76 30.71 33.36
CA PRO A 53 -2.56 31.12 32.20
C PRO A 53 -1.74 31.29 30.90
N SER A 54 -0.45 31.64 31.02
CA SER A 54 0.51 31.77 29.91
C SER A 54 0.81 30.44 29.22
N ASP A 55 0.84 29.34 29.96
CA ASP A 55 1.25 28.05 29.43
C ASP A 55 0.08 27.36 28.75
N LYS A 56 -1.13 27.48 29.32
CA LYS A 56 -2.37 26.99 28.69
C LYS A 56 -2.69 27.72 27.39
N SER A 57 -2.47 29.03 27.35
CA SER A 57 -2.68 29.83 26.13
C SER A 57 -1.62 29.54 25.07
N THR A 58 -0.36 29.31 25.47
CA THR A 58 0.72 28.87 24.57
C THR A 58 0.44 27.48 24.00
N ILE A 59 0.06 26.50 24.83
CA ILE A 59 -0.31 25.15 24.40
C ILE A 59 -1.49 25.19 23.43
N ARG A 60 -2.51 26.03 23.69
CA ARG A 60 -3.65 26.21 22.78
C ARG A 60 -3.22 26.81 21.44
N ARG A 61 -2.33 27.81 21.45
CA ARG A 61 -1.78 28.42 20.22
C ARG A 61 -0.98 27.42 19.39
N LEU A 62 -0.10 26.64 20.03
CA LEU A 62 0.70 25.61 19.36
C LEU A 62 -0.18 24.50 18.76
N ARG A 63 -1.21 24.05 19.49
CA ARG A 63 -2.19 23.08 18.95
C ARG A 63 -2.94 23.62 17.74
N ALA A 64 -3.36 24.88 17.77
CA ALA A 64 -4.01 25.52 16.62
C ALA A 64 -3.06 25.68 15.42
N GLN A 65 -1.78 25.96 15.66
CA GLN A 65 -0.76 26.01 14.60
C GLN A 65 -0.51 24.63 13.99
N LEU A 66 -0.40 23.58 14.81
CA LEU A 66 -0.24 22.20 14.35
C LEU A 66 -1.42 21.77 13.47
N ALA A 67 -2.65 22.02 13.91
CA ALA A 67 -3.85 21.70 13.15
C ALA A 67 -3.90 22.43 11.79
N ARG A 68 -3.49 23.70 11.74
CA ARG A 68 -3.40 24.45 10.47
C ARG A 68 -2.31 23.91 9.55
N ALA A 69 -1.15 23.56 10.10
CA ALA A 69 -0.06 22.97 9.33
C ALA A 69 -0.47 21.61 8.75
N GLN A 70 -1.15 20.78 9.54
CA GLN A 70 -1.70 19.49 9.10
C GLN A 70 -2.72 19.68 7.99
N ALA A 71 -3.71 20.57 8.17
CA ALA A 71 -4.70 20.86 7.13
C ALA A 71 -4.05 21.38 5.84
N ARG A 72 -2.99 22.19 5.92
CA ARG A 72 -2.26 22.67 4.74
C ARG A 72 -1.47 21.56 4.06
N ILE A 73 -0.87 20.64 4.82
CA ILE A 73 -0.21 19.45 4.28
C ILE A 73 -1.22 18.57 3.57
N GLU A 74 -2.39 18.32 4.17
CA GLU A 74 -3.47 17.55 3.56
C GLU A 74 -3.98 18.20 2.27
N GLU A 75 -4.14 19.53 2.26
CA GLU A 75 -4.53 20.29 1.06
C GLU A 75 -3.47 20.19 -0.05
N LEU A 76 -2.19 20.33 0.29
CA LEU A 76 -1.09 20.19 -0.65
C LEU A 76 -0.98 18.76 -1.19
N GLN A 77 -1.12 17.76 -0.34
CA GLN A 77 -1.16 16.35 -0.73
C GLN A 77 -2.36 16.06 -1.63
N ALA A 78 -3.54 16.60 -1.32
CA ALA A 78 -4.73 16.48 -2.15
C ALA A 78 -4.56 17.16 -3.52
N SER A 79 -3.72 18.19 -3.60
CA SER A 79 -3.37 18.87 -4.86
C SER A 79 -2.18 18.24 -5.60
N SER A 80 -1.46 17.31 -4.98
CA SER A 80 -0.31 16.66 -5.60
C SER A 80 -0.78 15.73 -6.70
N GLU A 81 -0.06 15.74 -7.81
CA GLU A 81 -0.31 14.91 -8.99
C GLU A 81 0.79 13.85 -9.16
N THR A 82 1.75 13.84 -8.23
CA THR A 82 2.89 12.94 -8.21
C THR A 82 2.74 11.94 -7.05
N ASP A 83 3.14 10.70 -7.30
CA ASP A 83 3.31 9.65 -6.30
C ASP A 83 4.55 9.92 -5.45
N PHE A 84 4.38 9.93 -4.13
CA PHE A 84 5.44 10.32 -3.18
C PHE A 84 6.59 9.32 -3.07
N LEU A 85 6.36 8.06 -3.44
CA LEU A 85 7.34 6.98 -3.30
C LEU A 85 8.18 6.84 -4.58
N LEU A 86 7.56 7.03 -5.73
CA LEU A 86 8.08 6.64 -7.04
C LEU A 86 8.37 7.82 -7.98
N ASP A 87 7.99 9.04 -7.61
CA ASP A 87 8.23 10.28 -8.39
C ASP A 87 7.67 10.23 -9.84
N ILE A 88 6.58 9.49 -10.02
CA ILE A 88 5.78 9.41 -11.25
C ILE A 88 4.39 10.00 -11.00
N LEU A 89 3.54 10.10 -12.01
CA LEU A 89 2.18 10.60 -11.78
C LEU A 89 1.43 9.66 -10.82
N ASN A 90 0.66 10.23 -9.89
CA ASN A 90 -0.36 9.46 -9.19
C ASN A 90 -1.61 9.31 -10.08
N ARG A 91 -2.59 8.53 -9.62
CA ARG A 91 -3.85 8.31 -10.35
C ARG A 91 -4.48 9.59 -10.90
N ARG A 92 -4.61 10.63 -10.06
CA ARG A 92 -5.19 11.92 -10.45
C ARG A 92 -4.36 12.60 -11.53
N GLY A 93 -3.03 12.61 -11.39
CA GLY A 93 -2.12 13.16 -12.38
C GLY A 93 -2.23 12.44 -13.72
N PHE A 94 -2.25 11.11 -13.68
CA PHE A 94 -2.32 10.27 -14.86
C PHE A 94 -3.65 10.41 -15.62
N GLU A 95 -4.79 10.37 -14.91
CA GLU A 95 -6.11 10.56 -15.52
C GLU A 95 -6.22 11.92 -16.23
N ARG A 96 -5.66 12.99 -15.64
CA ARG A 96 -5.63 14.30 -16.30
C ARG A 96 -4.78 14.30 -17.57
N GLU A 97 -3.60 13.70 -17.55
CA GLU A 97 -2.77 13.58 -18.75
C GLU A 97 -3.42 12.68 -19.82
N LEU A 98 -4.13 11.63 -19.42
CA LEU A 98 -4.91 10.80 -20.35
C LEU A 98 -6.02 11.59 -21.04
N VAL A 99 -6.80 12.39 -20.30
CA VAL A 99 -7.82 13.30 -20.87
C VAL A 99 -7.21 14.26 -21.90
N ARG A 100 -6.06 14.87 -21.55
CA ARG A 100 -5.33 15.78 -22.43
C ARG A 100 -4.88 15.06 -23.70
N SER A 101 -4.44 13.82 -23.55
CA SER A 101 -3.87 13.03 -24.63
C SER A 101 -4.91 12.53 -25.62
N LEU A 102 -6.07 12.07 -25.12
CA LEU A 102 -7.22 11.77 -25.96
C LEU A 102 -7.72 12.99 -26.74
N SER A 103 -7.71 14.16 -26.10
CA SER A 103 -8.07 15.42 -26.78
C SER A 103 -7.11 15.75 -27.92
N PHE A 104 -5.80 15.52 -27.73
CA PHE A 104 -4.78 15.69 -28.76
C PHE A 104 -4.97 14.69 -29.90
N ILE A 105 -5.12 13.40 -29.58
CA ILE A 105 -5.35 12.31 -30.54
C ILE A 105 -6.57 12.60 -31.42
N LYS A 106 -7.68 13.01 -30.81
CA LYS A 106 -8.91 13.38 -31.52
C LYS A 106 -8.71 14.56 -32.48
N ARG A 107 -7.97 15.59 -32.05
CA ARG A 107 -7.73 16.79 -32.86
C ARG A 107 -6.78 16.54 -34.03
N TYR A 108 -5.73 15.77 -33.82
CA TYR A 108 -4.64 15.61 -34.78
C TYR A 108 -4.65 14.26 -35.51
N GLN A 109 -5.63 13.40 -35.23
CA GLN A 109 -5.70 12.04 -35.78
C GLN A 109 -4.41 11.24 -35.52
N ALA A 110 -3.78 11.48 -34.37
CA ALA A 110 -2.61 10.74 -33.92
C ALA A 110 -3.03 9.36 -33.39
N SER A 111 -2.06 8.45 -33.24
CA SER A 111 -2.28 7.18 -32.54
C SER A 111 -1.57 7.17 -31.20
N GLY A 112 -2.03 6.30 -30.30
CA GLY A 112 -1.38 6.04 -29.03
C GLY A 112 -1.88 4.74 -28.44
N ALA A 113 -1.31 4.33 -27.32
CA ALA A 113 -1.75 3.17 -26.56
C ALA A 113 -1.69 3.46 -25.07
N LEU A 114 -2.66 2.91 -24.35
CA LEU A 114 -2.61 2.78 -22.90
C LEU A 114 -2.20 1.35 -22.56
N ILE A 115 -1.20 1.21 -21.70
CA ILE A 115 -0.84 -0.06 -21.06
C ILE A 115 -1.15 0.06 -19.59
N VAL A 116 -1.94 -0.86 -19.03
CA VAL A 116 -2.11 -1.01 -17.58
C VAL A 116 -1.35 -2.25 -17.13
N LEU A 117 -0.59 -2.12 -16.04
CA LEU A 117 0.20 -3.19 -15.44
C LEU A 117 -0.20 -3.40 -13.99
N ASP A 118 -0.27 -4.66 -13.57
CA ASP A 118 -0.43 -5.05 -12.17
C ASP A 118 0.77 -5.91 -11.76
N VAL A 119 1.40 -5.59 -10.61
CA VAL A 119 2.56 -6.32 -10.10
C VAL A 119 2.13 -7.67 -9.52
N ASP A 120 2.66 -8.73 -10.13
CA ASP A 120 2.44 -10.09 -9.68
C ASP A 120 3.20 -10.36 -8.38
N ARG A 121 2.51 -11.01 -7.42
CA ARG A 121 3.10 -11.53 -6.17
C ARG A 121 3.69 -10.45 -5.22
N LEU A 122 3.32 -9.17 -5.34
CA LEU A 122 3.80 -8.15 -4.41
C LEU A 122 3.37 -8.40 -2.96
N LYS A 123 2.12 -8.84 -2.75
CA LYS A 123 1.60 -9.14 -1.40
C LYS A 123 2.39 -10.24 -0.68
N PRO A 124 2.66 -11.43 -1.28
CA PRO A 124 3.58 -12.42 -0.72
C PRO A 124 4.95 -11.86 -0.31
N ILE A 125 5.53 -10.96 -1.11
CA ILE A 125 6.83 -10.33 -0.80
C ILE A 125 6.68 -9.45 0.45
N ASN A 126 5.65 -8.61 0.51
CA ASN A 126 5.35 -7.78 1.68
C ASN A 126 5.12 -8.60 2.94
N ASP A 127 4.35 -9.69 2.84
CA ASP A 127 4.01 -10.54 3.98
C ASP A 127 5.26 -11.28 4.51
N ALA A 128 6.20 -11.68 3.64
CA ALA A 128 7.41 -12.41 4.01
C ALA A 128 8.58 -11.51 4.46
N PHE A 129 8.75 -10.35 3.83
CA PHE A 129 9.95 -9.50 3.98
C PHE A 129 9.65 -8.09 4.50
N GLY A 130 8.37 -7.71 4.59
CA GLY A 130 7.90 -6.42 5.06
C GLY A 130 7.71 -5.39 3.93
N HIS A 131 6.96 -4.32 4.23
CA HIS A 131 6.62 -3.28 3.24
C HIS A 131 7.84 -2.58 2.63
N ALA A 132 8.95 -2.43 3.37
CA ALA A 132 10.17 -1.86 2.82
C ALA A 132 10.73 -2.67 1.64
N ALA A 133 10.60 -4.00 1.66
CA ALA A 133 11.00 -4.85 0.54
C ALA A 133 10.07 -4.65 -0.66
N GLY A 134 8.76 -4.50 -0.43
CA GLY A 134 7.81 -4.15 -1.49
C GLY A 134 8.10 -2.80 -2.11
N ASP A 135 8.46 -1.80 -1.31
CA ASP A 135 8.83 -0.47 -1.80
C ASP A 135 10.09 -0.53 -2.69
N GLU A 136 11.07 -1.37 -2.36
CA GLU A 136 12.24 -1.61 -3.22
C GLU A 136 11.86 -2.27 -4.54
N VAL A 137 10.94 -3.25 -4.51
CA VAL A 137 10.41 -3.89 -5.72
C VAL A 137 9.69 -2.87 -6.62
N LEU A 138 8.80 -2.05 -6.05
CA LEU A 138 8.06 -1.02 -6.79
C LEU A 138 9.00 0.00 -7.44
N LYS A 139 10.04 0.44 -6.74
CA LYS A 139 11.06 1.36 -7.28
C LYS A 139 11.80 0.74 -8.46
N ALA A 140 12.22 -0.50 -8.34
CA ALA A 140 12.92 -1.21 -9.41
C ALA A 140 12.01 -1.43 -10.64
N ILE A 141 10.72 -1.69 -10.43
CA ILE A 141 9.73 -1.80 -11.51
C ILE A 141 9.59 -0.46 -12.25
N VAL A 142 9.43 0.65 -11.53
CA VAL A 142 9.34 1.97 -12.17
C VAL A 142 10.60 2.32 -12.95
N ALA A 143 11.78 1.99 -12.42
CA ALA A 143 13.03 2.15 -13.16
C ALA A 143 13.05 1.32 -14.46
N ALA A 144 12.65 0.04 -14.39
CA ALA A 144 12.57 -0.84 -15.56
C ALA A 144 11.56 -0.35 -16.61
N ILE A 145 10.42 0.20 -16.18
CA ILE A 145 9.44 0.82 -17.08
C ILE A 145 10.05 2.07 -17.72
N SER A 146 10.71 2.92 -16.92
CA SER A 146 11.31 4.18 -17.38
C SER A 146 12.39 3.96 -18.44
N ASP A 147 13.21 2.93 -18.30
CA ASP A 147 14.24 2.56 -19.28
C ASP A 147 13.67 2.06 -20.63
N GLN A 148 12.40 1.66 -20.65
CA GLN A 148 11.72 1.11 -21.83
C GLN A 148 10.86 2.13 -22.58
N VAL A 149 10.63 3.31 -21.99
CA VAL A 149 9.75 4.35 -22.56
C VAL A 149 10.54 5.60 -22.93
N ARG A 150 9.95 6.45 -23.76
CA ARG A 150 10.55 7.73 -24.17
C ARG A 150 10.21 8.81 -23.13
N ALA A 151 10.98 9.89 -23.12
CA ALA A 151 10.69 11.06 -22.29
C ALA A 151 9.32 11.73 -22.59
N SER A 152 8.75 11.48 -23.78
CA SER A 152 7.41 11.95 -24.15
C SER A 152 6.27 11.09 -23.61
N ASP A 153 6.57 9.85 -23.21
CA ASP A 153 5.60 8.90 -22.69
C ASP A 153 5.33 9.22 -21.22
N VAL A 154 4.17 8.79 -20.72
CA VAL A 154 3.73 9.13 -19.36
C VAL A 154 3.56 7.86 -18.54
N ILE A 155 4.15 7.84 -17.36
CA ILE A 155 4.01 6.75 -16.38
C ILE A 155 3.17 7.28 -15.21
N GLY A 156 2.22 6.48 -14.77
CA GLY A 156 1.43 6.75 -13.58
C GLY A 156 1.21 5.53 -12.70
N ARG A 157 1.01 5.75 -11.41
CA ARG A 157 0.59 4.75 -10.45
C ARG A 157 -0.89 4.92 -10.15
N LEU A 158 -1.71 3.94 -10.56
CA LEU A 158 -3.16 3.98 -10.38
C LEU A 158 -3.59 3.46 -9.01
N GLY A 159 -2.81 2.53 -8.44
CA GLY A 159 -3.12 1.82 -7.20
C GLY A 159 -1.88 1.40 -6.42
N GLY A 160 -2.02 0.50 -5.44
CA GLY A 160 -0.90 0.03 -4.62
C GLY A 160 0.19 -0.67 -5.45
N ASP A 161 -0.24 -1.54 -6.36
CA ASP A 161 0.56 -2.38 -7.25
C ASP A 161 0.19 -2.21 -8.73
N GLU A 162 -0.64 -1.20 -9.04
CA GLU A 162 -1.15 -0.93 -10.38
C GLU A 162 -0.47 0.30 -10.99
N PHE A 163 0.03 0.13 -12.20
CA PHE A 163 0.72 1.15 -12.99
C PHE A 163 0.03 1.32 -14.33
N ALA A 164 0.17 2.50 -14.92
CA ALA A 164 -0.28 2.80 -16.26
C ALA A 164 0.82 3.51 -17.04
N VAL A 165 0.93 3.17 -18.32
CA VAL A 165 1.88 3.76 -19.26
C VAL A 165 1.11 4.22 -20.48
N LEU A 166 1.20 5.51 -20.75
CA LEU A 166 0.62 6.13 -21.94
C LEU A 166 1.74 6.35 -22.97
N LEU A 167 1.56 5.72 -24.13
CA LEU A 167 2.54 5.71 -25.22
C LEU A 167 1.98 6.44 -26.45
N TRP A 168 2.83 7.22 -27.10
CA TRP A 168 2.46 8.03 -28.25
C TRP A 168 2.98 7.48 -29.57
N ASN A 169 2.18 7.62 -30.63
CA ASN A 169 2.58 7.29 -32.00
C ASN A 169 3.02 5.82 -32.15
N LEU A 170 2.24 4.90 -31.57
CA LEU A 170 2.42 3.46 -31.73
C LEU A 170 1.27 2.88 -32.56
N SER A 171 1.59 1.85 -33.34
CA SER A 171 0.60 0.93 -33.90
C SER A 171 0.12 -0.05 -32.82
N GLU A 172 -0.97 -0.77 -33.09
CA GLU A 172 -1.44 -1.82 -32.17
C GLU A 172 -0.37 -2.92 -31.97
N THR A 173 0.29 -3.34 -33.05
CA THR A 173 1.35 -4.35 -33.00
C THR A 173 2.52 -3.88 -32.14
N ASP A 174 2.95 -2.63 -32.32
CA ASP A 174 4.06 -2.06 -31.54
C ASP A 174 3.67 -1.90 -30.06
N ALA A 175 2.43 -1.53 -29.77
CA ALA A 175 1.93 -1.39 -28.40
C ALA A 175 1.92 -2.74 -27.66
N ARG A 176 1.46 -3.80 -28.33
CA ARG A 176 1.49 -5.17 -27.77
C ARG A 176 2.93 -5.66 -27.58
N ALA A 177 3.82 -5.41 -28.55
CA ALA A 177 5.23 -5.75 -28.42
C ALA A 177 5.90 -4.99 -27.26
N LYS A 178 5.56 -3.71 -27.08
CA LYS A 178 6.06 -2.90 -25.96
C LYS A 178 5.55 -3.43 -24.61
N ALA A 179 4.28 -3.81 -24.52
CA ALA A 179 3.73 -4.43 -23.31
C ALA A 179 4.47 -5.73 -22.94
N ALA A 180 4.72 -6.60 -23.92
CA ALA A 180 5.49 -7.83 -23.70
C ALA A 180 6.94 -7.53 -23.26
N ALA A 181 7.58 -6.53 -23.87
CA ALA A 181 8.93 -6.10 -23.47
C ALA A 181 8.98 -5.54 -22.03
N LEU A 182 7.94 -4.84 -21.60
CA LEU A 182 7.79 -4.37 -20.21
C LEU A 182 7.63 -5.54 -19.24
N GLU A 183 6.77 -6.51 -19.54
CA GLU A 183 6.62 -7.74 -18.73
C GLU A 183 7.97 -8.45 -18.60
N GLU A 184 8.68 -8.67 -19.72
CA GLU A 184 9.96 -9.37 -19.72
C GLU A 184 11.04 -8.60 -18.94
N ALA A 185 11.07 -7.27 -19.04
CA ALA A 185 11.99 -6.43 -18.27
C ALA A 185 11.73 -6.54 -16.77
N ILE A 186 10.47 -6.57 -16.35
CA ILE A 186 10.08 -6.71 -14.95
C ILE A 186 10.36 -8.13 -14.44
N ASP A 187 10.11 -9.16 -15.24
CA ASP A 187 10.37 -10.56 -14.88
C ASP A 187 11.85 -10.86 -14.65
N ARG A 188 12.75 -10.12 -15.31
CA ARG A 188 14.21 -10.22 -15.10
C ARG A 188 14.69 -9.57 -13.80
N LEU A 189 13.85 -8.78 -13.12
CA LEU A 189 14.22 -8.18 -11.85
C LEU A 189 14.33 -9.25 -10.76
N THR A 190 15.51 -9.34 -10.17
CA THR A 190 15.79 -10.26 -9.06
C THR A 190 16.26 -9.48 -7.84
N PHE A 191 15.80 -9.92 -6.67
CA PHE A 191 16.04 -9.30 -5.39
C PHE A 191 16.57 -10.34 -4.41
N VAL A 192 17.36 -9.91 -3.43
CA VAL A 192 17.84 -10.77 -2.35
C VAL A 192 17.37 -10.17 -1.03
N PHE A 193 16.34 -10.77 -0.44
CA PHE A 193 15.78 -10.35 0.84
C PHE A 193 16.03 -11.42 1.90
N ARG A 194 16.72 -11.06 2.99
CA ARG A 194 17.06 -12.00 4.08
C ARG A 194 17.73 -13.30 3.59
N GLY A 195 18.54 -13.22 2.53
CA GLY A 195 19.22 -14.37 1.93
C GLY A 195 18.40 -15.18 0.92
N SER A 196 17.11 -14.88 0.75
CA SER A 196 16.24 -15.52 -0.23
C SER A 196 16.20 -14.73 -1.54
N ARG A 197 16.37 -15.43 -2.67
CA ARG A 197 16.21 -14.83 -4.00
C ARG A 197 14.72 -14.77 -4.37
N VAL A 198 14.25 -13.60 -4.78
CA VAL A 198 12.87 -13.32 -5.17
C VAL A 198 12.89 -12.66 -6.54
N SER A 199 11.96 -13.05 -7.43
CA SER A 199 11.74 -12.38 -8.71
C SER A 199 10.42 -11.62 -8.70
N ALA A 200 10.44 -10.42 -9.28
CA ALA A 200 9.21 -9.69 -9.57
C ALA A 200 8.53 -10.27 -10.82
N GLY A 201 7.30 -9.85 -11.05
CA GLY A 201 6.58 -10.06 -12.30
C GLY A 201 5.50 -9.00 -12.42
N ALA A 202 5.02 -8.77 -13.63
CA ALA A 202 3.83 -7.97 -13.85
C ALA A 202 3.01 -8.54 -15.00
N SER A 203 1.71 -8.28 -14.97
CA SER A 203 0.79 -8.63 -16.04
C SER A 203 0.30 -7.35 -16.71
N ALA A 204 0.43 -7.27 -18.03
CA ALA A 204 0.12 -6.07 -18.81
C ALA A 204 -1.11 -6.25 -19.71
N GLY A 205 -1.99 -5.25 -19.72
CA GLY A 205 -3.11 -5.11 -20.64
C GLY A 205 -2.96 -3.88 -21.52
N VAL A 206 -3.40 -3.97 -22.77
CA VAL A 206 -3.22 -2.91 -23.78
C VAL A 206 -4.58 -2.47 -24.32
N ALA A 207 -4.80 -1.16 -24.41
CA ALA A 207 -5.90 -0.54 -25.12
C ALA A 207 -5.36 0.49 -26.13
N ILE A 208 -5.92 0.51 -27.33
CA ILE A 208 -5.49 1.43 -28.39
C ILE A 208 -6.29 2.73 -28.31
N LEU A 209 -5.58 3.85 -28.41
CA LEU A 209 -6.16 5.17 -28.38
C LEU A 209 -6.47 5.63 -29.79
N THR A 210 -7.73 5.96 -30.02
CA THR A 210 -8.26 6.43 -31.31
C THR A 210 -8.99 7.75 -31.13
N ALA A 211 -9.36 8.41 -32.23
CA ALA A 211 -10.14 9.65 -32.18
C ALA A 211 -11.54 9.51 -31.55
N HIS A 212 -12.03 8.28 -31.40
CA HIS A 212 -13.33 7.95 -30.79
C HIS A 212 -13.22 7.41 -29.37
N SER A 213 -12.00 7.30 -28.84
CA SER A 213 -11.76 6.80 -27.49
C SER A 213 -12.24 7.79 -26.43
N ASP A 214 -12.87 7.26 -25.39
CA ASP A 214 -13.18 7.93 -24.15
C ASP A 214 -12.35 7.36 -23.00
N VAL A 215 -12.16 8.14 -21.93
CA VAL A 215 -11.26 7.80 -20.83
C VAL A 215 -11.66 6.51 -20.15
N ASP A 216 -12.93 6.42 -19.73
CA ASP A 216 -13.44 5.28 -18.96
C ASP A 216 -13.37 3.99 -19.76
N ARG A 217 -13.77 4.03 -21.04
CA ARG A 217 -13.72 2.86 -21.93
C ARG A 217 -12.30 2.36 -22.17
N VAL A 218 -11.35 3.28 -22.36
CA VAL A 218 -9.94 2.91 -22.62
C VAL A 218 -9.32 2.27 -21.39
N LEU A 219 -9.58 2.81 -20.20
CA LEU A 219 -9.15 2.21 -18.94
C LEU A 219 -9.78 0.83 -18.76
N ASP A 220 -11.11 0.71 -18.94
CA ASP A 220 -11.83 -0.56 -18.84
C ASP A 220 -11.36 -1.62 -19.85
N GLU A 221 -10.93 -1.21 -21.04
CA GLU A 221 -10.38 -2.11 -22.06
C GLU A 221 -8.99 -2.62 -21.64
N ALA A 222 -8.10 -1.73 -21.20
CA ALA A 222 -6.77 -2.09 -20.74
C ALA A 222 -6.84 -2.98 -19.49
N ASP A 223 -7.69 -2.65 -18.51
CA ASP A 223 -7.88 -3.41 -17.28
C ASP A 223 -8.39 -4.82 -17.56
N ARG A 224 -9.37 -4.98 -18.47
CA ARG A 224 -9.87 -6.31 -18.86
C ARG A 224 -8.78 -7.13 -19.55
N ALA A 225 -8.00 -6.51 -20.45
CA ALA A 225 -6.89 -7.18 -21.11
C ALA A 225 -5.82 -7.63 -20.09
N MET A 226 -5.50 -6.78 -19.12
CA MET A 226 -4.55 -7.05 -18.04
C MET A 226 -5.05 -8.19 -17.15
N TYR A 227 -6.34 -8.20 -16.81
CA TYR A 227 -6.93 -9.26 -16.00
C TYR A 227 -6.85 -10.63 -16.69
N VAL A 228 -7.14 -10.68 -18.00
CA VAL A 228 -6.98 -11.91 -18.80
C VAL A 228 -5.52 -12.36 -18.81
N ARG A 229 -4.58 -11.45 -19.03
CA ARG A 229 -3.15 -11.75 -19.02
C ARG A 229 -2.69 -12.29 -17.65
N LYS A 230 -3.13 -11.66 -16.56
CA LYS A 230 -2.85 -12.10 -15.17
C LYS A 230 -3.36 -13.50 -14.89
N ALA A 231 -4.55 -13.85 -15.39
CA ALA A 231 -5.06 -15.20 -15.29
C ALA A 231 -4.17 -16.20 -16.05
N GLN A 232 -3.77 -15.86 -17.27
CA GLN A 232 -2.88 -16.69 -18.08
C GLN A 232 -1.51 -16.92 -17.41
N ARG A 233 -0.87 -15.87 -16.89
CA ARG A 233 0.41 -15.98 -16.18
C ARG A 233 0.33 -16.87 -14.95
N ARG A 234 -0.78 -16.81 -14.20
CA ARG A 234 -1.00 -17.71 -13.06
C ARG A 234 -1.05 -19.18 -13.52
N HIS A 235 -1.72 -19.47 -14.62
CA HIS A 235 -1.73 -20.83 -15.19
C HIS A 235 -0.34 -21.26 -15.67
N GLU A 236 0.40 -20.39 -16.35
CA GLU A 236 1.79 -20.65 -16.79
C GLU A 236 2.69 -20.98 -15.60
N SER A 237 2.59 -20.23 -14.50
CA SER A 237 3.38 -20.47 -13.28
C SER A 237 3.02 -21.75 -12.53
N GLN A 238 1.78 -22.25 -12.66
CA GLN A 238 1.33 -23.51 -12.05
C GLN A 238 1.59 -24.73 -12.95
N GLY A 239 1.85 -24.51 -14.24
CA GLY A 239 2.10 -25.56 -15.24
C GLY A 239 3.57 -25.94 -15.40
N ILE A 240 4.50 -25.26 -14.73
CA ILE A 240 5.92 -25.66 -14.70
C ILE A 240 6.08 -26.74 -13.62
N PRO A 241 6.40 -28.00 -13.96
CA PRO A 241 6.86 -28.95 -12.95
C PRO A 241 8.17 -28.40 -12.37
N GLU A 242 8.22 -28.18 -11.07
CA GLU A 242 9.51 -27.97 -10.40
C GLU A 242 10.39 -29.19 -10.70
N ASP A 243 11.49 -28.98 -11.41
CA ASP A 243 12.51 -30.00 -11.62
C ASP A 243 13.01 -30.48 -10.23
N PRO A 244 12.79 -31.74 -9.83
CA PRO A 244 13.31 -32.25 -8.57
C PRO A 244 14.80 -32.65 -8.66
N GLY A 245 15.46 -32.43 -9.80
CA GLY A 245 16.76 -33.01 -10.14
C GLY A 245 17.99 -32.17 -9.80
N GLY A 246 18.06 -31.58 -8.61
CA GLY A 246 19.13 -30.65 -8.24
C GLY A 246 20.29 -31.21 -7.41
N TYR A 247 20.59 -32.51 -7.33
CA TYR A 247 21.82 -33.00 -6.67
C TYR A 247 22.27 -34.41 -7.10
N SER A 248 23.60 -34.60 -7.17
CA SER A 248 24.39 -35.84 -7.36
C SER A 248 24.72 -36.19 -8.83
N ALA A 249 25.97 -36.32 -9.28
CA ALA A 249 27.13 -36.86 -8.58
C ALA A 249 28.47 -36.31 -9.10
N LEU A 250 29.31 -35.87 -8.15
CA LEU A 250 30.75 -36.09 -8.21
C LEU A 250 31.01 -37.55 -7.80
N ARG A 251 31.65 -38.35 -8.65
CA ARG A 251 32.59 -39.43 -8.27
C ARG A 251 33.35 -39.94 -9.50
N SER A 252 34.58 -39.44 -9.61
CA SER A 252 35.83 -40.19 -9.75
C SER A 252 35.93 -41.46 -10.62
N SER A 253 37.02 -41.45 -11.40
CA SER A 253 37.96 -42.54 -11.72
C SER A 253 37.54 -43.64 -12.71
N GLY A 254 38.30 -43.74 -13.81
CA GLY A 254 38.30 -44.91 -14.68
C GLY A 254 39.26 -44.74 -15.86
N THR A 255 40.43 -45.35 -15.74
CA THR A 255 41.58 -45.41 -16.64
C THR A 255 41.27 -45.92 -18.06
N LEU A 256 42.06 -45.41 -19.02
CA LEU A 256 42.50 -45.93 -20.34
C LEU A 256 42.32 -47.44 -20.60
N PRO A 257 42.18 -47.90 -21.87
CA PRO A 257 43.19 -47.71 -22.94
C PRO A 257 42.73 -46.99 -24.21
#